data_AF-A0A950XID4-F1
#
_entry.id   AF-A0A950XID4-F1
#
_cell.length_a   1.000
_cell.length_b   1.000
_cell.length_c   1.000
_cell.angle_alpha   90.00
_cell.angle_beta   90.00
_cell.angle_gamma   90.00
#
_symmetry.space_group_name_H-M   'P 1'
#
loop_
_entity.id
_entity.type
_entity.pdbx_description
1 polymer ?
#
loop_
_entity_poly.entity_id
_entity_poly.type
_entity_poly.pdbx_seq_one_letter_code
_entity_poly.pdbx_strand_id
1 'polypeptide(L)' 'TLAQTGKIKRIPIVLYGREFWTPFTKLFEDHLFKRFNTVSEKDLSLYRMVDGVDEAYNYILKEVKC' A
#
# COMPACT_ATOMS: atom_id res chain seq x y z
N THR A 1 10.22 0.78 -2.15
CA THR A 1 11.66 1.10 -2.29
C THR A 1 11.98 2.57 -2.08
N LEU A 2 11.36 3.55 -2.76
CA LEU A 2 11.63 4.98 -2.49
C LEU A 2 10.90 5.54 -1.25
N ALA A 3 9.59 5.27 -1.13
CA ALA A 3 8.82 5.65 0.07
C ALA A 3 9.33 4.91 1.33
N GLN A 4 9.69 3.63 1.19
CA GLN A 4 10.28 2.81 2.26
C GLN A 4 11.60 3.40 2.80
N THR A 5 12.45 3.93 1.93
CA THR A 5 13.75 4.50 2.31
C THR A 5 13.68 5.98 2.66
N GLY A 6 12.48 6.57 2.70
CA GLY A 6 12.29 7.98 3.05
C GLY A 6 12.88 8.99 2.06
N LYS A 7 13.32 8.54 0.87
CA LYS A 7 13.90 9.41 -0.17
C LYS A 7 12.88 10.35 -0.80
N ILE A 8 11.59 10.07 -0.60
CA ILE A 8 10.47 10.91 -1.00
C ILE A 8 9.58 11.14 0.21
N LYS A 9 8.86 12.27 0.23
CA LYS A 9 7.76 12.47 1.19
C LYS A 9 6.76 11.31 1.05
N ARG A 10 6.11 10.93 2.15
CA ARG A 10 5.12 9.87 2.15
C ARG A 10 3.92 10.32 1.33
N ILE A 11 3.75 9.74 0.14
CA ILE A 11 2.62 9.98 -0.77
C ILE A 11 1.63 8.83 -0.55
N PRO A 12 0.30 9.10 -0.47
CA PRO A 12 -0.68 8.03 -0.38
C PRO A 12 -0.66 7.17 -1.65
N ILE A 13 -0.52 5.85 -1.48
CA ILE A 13 -0.56 4.88 -2.58
C ILE A 13 -1.89 4.15 -2.51
N VAL A 14 -2.65 4.19 -3.62
CA VAL A 14 -3.98 3.57 -3.70
C VAL A 14 -3.97 2.50 -4.79
N LEU A 15 -4.44 1.31 -4.44
CA LEU A 15 -4.62 0.18 -5.36
C LEU A 15 -6.11 0.01 -5.62
N TYR A 16 -6.54 0.26 -6.86
CA TYR A 16 -7.94 0.16 -7.27
C TYR A 16 -8.28 -1.27 -7.72
N GLY A 17 -9.38 -1.82 -7.21
CA GLY A 17 -9.85 -3.17 -7.49
C GLY A 17 -9.19 -4.22 -6.61
N ARG A 18 -9.75 -4.48 -5.42
CA ARG A 18 -9.23 -5.45 -4.45
C ARG A 18 -9.08 -6.83 -5.05
N GLU A 19 -10.03 -7.28 -5.87
CA GLU A 19 -10.01 -8.62 -6.46
C GLU A 19 -8.73 -8.86 -7.28
N PHE A 20 -8.32 -7.86 -8.06
CA PHE A 20 -7.11 -7.92 -8.88
C PHE A 20 -5.84 -7.94 -8.03
N TRP A 21 -5.78 -7.09 -6.99
CA TRP A 21 -4.56 -6.90 -6.19
C TRP A 21 -4.39 -7.90 -5.04
N THR A 22 -5.48 -8.48 -4.52
CA THR A 22 -5.47 -9.46 -3.41
C THR A 22 -4.48 -10.62 -3.60
N PRO A 23 -4.45 -11.34 -4.76
CA PRO A 23 -3.49 -12.42 -4.94
C PRO A 23 -2.03 -11.92 -4.92
N PHE A 24 -1.77 -10.72 -5.42
CA PHE A 24 -0.46 -10.11 -5.38
C PHE A 24 -0.06 -9.68 -3.96
N THR A 25 -0.96 -9.05 -3.21
CA THR A 25 -0.74 -8.69 -1.80
C THR A 25 -0.45 -9.92 -0.93
N LYS A 26 -1.16 -11.03 -1.15
CA LYS A 26 -0.89 -12.30 -0.45
C LYS A 26 0.52 -12.83 -0.70
N LEU A 27 1.05 -12.71 -1.92
CA LEU A 27 2.44 -13.05 -2.21
C LEU A 27 3.42 -12.23 -1.36
N PHE A 28 3.14 -10.94 -1.19
CA PHE A 28 3.98 -10.04 -0.38
C PHE A 28 3.94 -10.41 1.09
N GLU A 29 2.76 -10.72 1.63
CA GLU A 29 2.63 -11.11 3.03
C GLU A 29 3.26 -12.48 3.32
N ASP A 30 2.95 -13.49 2.50
CA ASP A 30 3.32 -14.87 2.79
C ASP A 30 4.79 -15.18 2.42
N HIS A 31 5.28 -14.62 1.32
CA HIS A 31 6.67 -14.85 0.91
C HIS A 31 7.61 -13.75 1.41
N LEU A 32 7.34 -12.49 1.06
CA LEU A 32 8.30 -11.42 1.32
C LEU A 32 8.37 -11.06 2.82
N PHE A 33 7.25 -11.04 3.53
CA PHE A 33 7.21 -10.78 4.97
C PHE A 33 7.44 -12.07 5.78
N LYS A 34 6.51 -13.04 5.75
CA LYS A 34 6.57 -14.21 6.65
C LYS A 34 7.75 -15.14 6.38
N ARG A 35 8.02 -15.46 5.11
CA ARG A 35 9.01 -16.49 4.77
C ARG A 35 10.44 -15.95 4.69
N PHE A 36 10.63 -14.82 4.03
CA PHE A 36 11.97 -14.28 3.77
C PHE A 36 12.31 -13.05 4.64
N ASN A 37 11.34 -12.49 5.36
CA ASN A 37 11.51 -11.31 6.22
C ASN A 37 12.26 -10.15 5.55
N THR A 38 11.97 -9.94 4.27
CA THR A 38 12.62 -8.94 3.39
C THR A 38 11.93 -7.59 3.40
N VAL A 39 10.69 -7.54 3.90
CA VAL A 39 9.88 -6.32 4.06
C VAL A 39 9.31 -6.32 5.47
N SER A 40 9.13 -5.15 6.08
CA SER A 40 8.53 -5.04 7.40
C SER A 40 7.01 -4.98 7.31
N GLU A 41 6.31 -5.33 8.39
CA GLU A 41 4.83 -5.21 8.46
C GLU A 41 4.36 -3.76 8.18
N LYS A 42 5.15 -2.77 8.62
CA LYS A 42 4.88 -1.35 8.35
C LYS A 42 4.93 -1.03 6.85
N ASP A 43 5.70 -1.77 6.06
CA ASP A 43 5.77 -1.59 4.62
C ASP A 43 4.53 -2.10 3.89
N LEU A 44 3.82 -3.09 4.46
CA LEU A 44 2.53 -3.55 3.92
C LEU A 44 1.44 -2.48 4.09
N SER A 45 1.58 -1.60 5.10
CA SER A 45 0.69 -0.44 5.30
C SER A 45 1.02 0.78 4.42
N LEU A 46 1.95 0.67 3.47
CA LEU A 46 2.30 1.78 2.58
C LEU A 46 1.25 2.06 1.50
N TYR A 47 0.39 1.08 1.22
CA TYR A 47 -0.66 1.20 0.22
C TYR A 47 -2.02 0.82 0.81
N ARG A 48 -3.08 1.36 0.24
CA ARG A 48 -4.46 1.03 0.58
C ARG A 48 -5.19 0.49 -0.63
N MET A 49 -5.85 -0.66 -0.49
CA MET A 49 -6.73 -1.19 -1.52
C MET A 49 -8.13 -0.60 -1.39
N VAL A 50 -8.74 -0.24 -2.52
CA VAL A 50 -10.07 0.38 -2.62
C VAL A 50 -10.81 -0.19 -3.83
N ASP A 51 -12.14 -0.22 -3.78
CA ASP A 51 -12.98 -0.68 -4.90
C ASP A 51 -13.77 0.45 -5.56
N GLY A 52 -13.92 1.57 -4.85
CA GLY A 52 -14.66 2.75 -5.30
C GLY A 52 -13.73 3.93 -5.57
N VAL A 53 -14.07 4.71 -6.59
CA VAL A 53 -13.37 5.98 -6.88
C VAL A 53 -13.57 6.97 -5.74
N ASP A 54 -14.77 7.01 -5.15
CA ASP A 54 -15.06 7.86 -3.98
C ASP A 54 -14.25 7.46 -2.74
N GLU A 55 -14.03 6.16 -2.52
CA GLU A 55 -13.18 5.66 -1.43
C GLU A 55 -11.72 6.11 -1.64
N ALA A 56 -11.22 5.98 -2.87
CA ALA A 56 -9.89 6.45 -3.26
C ALA A 56 -9.73 7.95 -3.01
N TYR A 57 -10.71 8.74 -3.48
CA TYR A 57 -10.71 10.19 -3.38
C TYR A 57 -10.72 10.67 -1.92
N ASN A 58 -11.61 10.12 -1.10
CA ASN A 58 -11.70 10.44 0.32
C ASN A 58 -10.41 10.07 1.07
N TYR A 59 -9.78 8.94 0.72
CA TYR A 59 -8.51 8.55 1.31
C TYR A 59 -7.38 9.52 0.95
N ILE A 60 -7.28 9.92 -0.32
CA ILE A 60 -6.26 10.88 -0.77
C ILE A 60 -6.43 12.22 -0.07
N LEU A 61 -7.65 12.76 0.00
CA LEU A 61 -7.92 14.03 0.70
C LEU A 61 -7.55 14.00 2.19
N LYS A 62 -7.73 12.85 2.85
CA LYS A 62 -7.39 12.70 4.27
C LYS A 62 -5.88 12.69 4.51
N GLU A 63 -5.13 12.04 3.62
CA GLU A 63 -3.69 11.83 3.79
C GLU A 63 -2.85 12.98 3.21
N VAL A 64 -3.35 13.67 2.18
CA VAL A 64 -2.70 14.86 1.61
C VAL A 64 -3.14 16.09 2.40
N LYS A 65 -2.35 16.47 3.40
CA LYS A 65 -2.43 17.82 3.98
C LYS A 65 -1.75 18.81 3.02
N CYS A 66 -2.53 19.74 2.48
CA CYS A 66 -2.03 20.90 1.76
C CYS A 66 -1.14 21.76 2.66
#